data_AF-A0AAW2T1F6-F1
#
_entry.id   AF-A0AAW2T1F6-F1
#
_cell.length_a   1.000
_cell.length_b   1.000
_cell.length_c   1.000
_cell.angle_alpha   90.00
_cell.angle_beta   90.00
_cell.angle_gamma   90.00
#
_symmetry.space_group_name_H-M   'P 1'
#
loop_
_entity.id
_entity.type
_entity.pdbx_description
1 polymer ?
#
loop_
_entity_poly.entity_id
_entity_poly.type
_entity_poly.pdbx_seq_one_letter_code
_entity_poly.pdbx_strand_id
1 'polypeptide(L)'
;MGSLVGQLVLPPNSGHKIWEDPSFIKWRKRDAHVPLHCHESVEGSLRYWYERNKVSLLVSKTAVWDDDAVAKALDCAAYWVKDLPFVKSLSGTWKFFLASSPVSTPSEFYDSSFQDASWASIPDAWIRQAYLYKCRIPISS
;
A
#
# COMPACT_ATOMS: atom_id res chain seq x y z
N MET A 1 -22.36 -28.86 -18.66
CA MET A 1 -22.38 -27.39 -18.81
C MET A 1 -21.03 -26.87 -18.33
N GLY A 2 -20.07 -26.74 -19.25
CA GLY A 2 -18.70 -26.33 -18.93
C GLY A 2 -18.66 -24.83 -18.63
N SER A 3 -18.16 -24.46 -17.47
CA SER A 3 -17.97 -23.07 -17.08
C SER A 3 -16.80 -22.48 -17.88
N LEU A 4 -17.11 -21.59 -18.82
CA LEU A 4 -16.14 -20.73 -19.50
C LEU A 4 -15.69 -19.64 -18.52
N VAL A 5 -14.94 -20.01 -17.48
CA VAL A 5 -14.06 -19.03 -16.83
C VAL A 5 -12.87 -18.91 -17.75
N GLY A 6 -13.03 -18.07 -18.79
CA GLY A 6 -11.97 -17.68 -19.67
C GLY A 6 -10.83 -17.13 -18.83
N GLN A 7 -9.78 -17.92 -18.68
CA GLN A 7 -8.52 -17.48 -18.15
C GLN A 7 -8.00 -16.43 -19.13
N LEU A 8 -8.34 -15.17 -18.89
CA LEU A 8 -7.97 -14.05 -19.75
C LEU A 8 -6.47 -13.79 -19.61
N VAL A 9 -5.64 -14.68 -20.12
CA VAL A 9 -4.18 -14.51 -20.15
C VAL A 9 -3.88 -13.30 -21.00
N LEU A 10 -3.80 -12.12 -20.39
CA LEU A 10 -3.30 -10.93 -21.05
C LEU A 10 -1.79 -11.15 -21.27
N PRO A 11 -1.32 -11.24 -22.52
CA PRO A 11 0.11 -11.27 -22.77
C PRO A 11 0.72 -9.92 -22.37
N PRO A 12 1.94 -9.92 -21.82
CA PRO A 12 2.60 -8.72 -21.29
C PRO A 12 2.85 -7.60 -22.32
N ASN A 13 2.57 -7.83 -23.61
CA ASN A 13 2.86 -6.91 -24.72
C ASN A 13 1.63 -6.53 -25.59
N SER A 14 0.40 -6.64 -25.07
CA SER A 14 -0.81 -6.34 -25.87
C SER A 14 -1.07 -4.84 -26.12
N GLY A 15 -0.29 -3.93 -25.51
CA GLY A 15 -0.57 -2.48 -25.54
C GLY A 15 -1.88 -2.09 -24.84
N HIS A 16 -2.58 -3.06 -24.25
CA HIS A 16 -3.85 -2.86 -23.60
C HIS A 16 -3.64 -2.29 -22.19
N LYS A 17 -4.17 -1.08 -21.98
CA LYS A 17 -4.06 -0.36 -20.71
C LYS A 17 -5.18 -0.78 -19.77
N ILE A 18 -4.90 -1.77 -18.94
CA ILE A 18 -5.87 -2.33 -17.98
C ILE A 18 -6.48 -1.30 -17.02
N TRP A 19 -5.82 -0.17 -16.78
CA TRP A 19 -6.31 0.90 -15.91
C TRP A 19 -7.31 1.86 -16.59
N GLU A 20 -7.50 1.77 -17.90
CA GLU A 20 -8.51 2.52 -18.66
C GLU A 20 -9.79 1.69 -18.92
N ASP A 21 -9.78 0.38 -18.60
CA ASP A 21 -10.92 -0.52 -18.79
C ASP A 21 -11.73 -0.71 -17.49
N PRO A 22 -12.97 -0.20 -17.39
CA PRO A 22 -13.79 -0.32 -16.19
C PRO A 22 -14.29 -1.75 -15.91
N SER A 23 -14.24 -2.64 -16.90
CA SER A 23 -14.58 -4.06 -16.70
C SER A 23 -13.47 -4.83 -15.97
N PHE A 24 -12.24 -4.30 -15.97
CA PHE A 24 -11.08 -4.95 -15.39
C PHE A 24 -10.83 -4.49 -13.95
N ILE A 25 -11.45 -5.16 -12.98
CA ILE A 25 -11.41 -4.73 -11.56
C ILE A 25 -10.27 -5.41 -10.78
N LYS A 26 -9.88 -6.64 -11.12
CA LYS A 26 -8.80 -7.37 -10.44
C LYS A 26 -8.16 -8.43 -11.32
N TRP A 27 -6.86 -8.66 -11.12
CA TRP A 27 -6.10 -9.76 -11.74
C TRP A 27 -5.39 -10.57 -10.65
N ARG A 28 -5.62 -11.90 -10.61
CA ARG A 28 -4.98 -12.84 -9.67
C ARG A 28 -4.97 -12.38 -8.19
N LYS A 29 -5.92 -11.52 -7.80
CA LYS A 29 -6.10 -11.06 -6.42
C LYS A 29 -7.01 -12.05 -5.68
N ARG A 30 -6.61 -12.45 -4.47
CA ARG A 30 -7.43 -13.29 -3.57
C ARG A 30 -8.78 -12.62 -3.28
N ASP A 31 -9.77 -13.43 -2.95
CA ASP A 31 -11.08 -12.91 -2.58
C ASP A 31 -11.06 -12.14 -1.25
N ALA A 32 -11.98 -11.20 -1.14
CA ALA A 32 -12.13 -10.39 0.06
C ALA A 32 -12.55 -11.30 1.23
N HIS A 33 -11.91 -11.09 2.37
CA HIS A 33 -12.16 -11.82 3.61
C HIS A 33 -11.97 -10.88 4.79
N VAL A 34 -12.44 -11.28 5.96
CA VAL A 34 -12.17 -10.57 7.22
C VAL A 34 -10.67 -10.47 7.47
N PRO A 35 -10.15 -9.45 8.17
CA PRO A 35 -8.74 -9.39 8.52
C PRO A 35 -8.32 -10.64 9.30
N LEU A 36 -7.39 -11.41 8.74
CA LEU A 36 -6.82 -12.59 9.37
C LEU A 36 -5.35 -12.32 9.68
N HIS A 37 -4.96 -12.56 10.93
CA HIS A 37 -3.57 -12.52 11.37
C HIS A 37 -3.11 -13.93 11.74
N CYS A 38 -1.93 -14.31 11.26
CA CYS A 38 -1.32 -15.58 11.61
C CYS A 38 -0.68 -15.47 13.00
N HIS A 39 -1.11 -16.31 13.93
CA HIS A 39 -0.57 -16.41 15.28
C HIS A 39 -0.01 -17.82 15.52
N GLU A 40 1.00 -17.92 16.38
CA GLU A 40 1.57 -19.21 16.77
C GLU A 40 0.63 -20.03 17.67
N SER A 41 -0.17 -19.35 18.51
CA SER A 41 -1.11 -19.98 19.43
C SER A 41 -2.43 -19.20 19.56
N VAL A 42 -3.45 -19.86 20.11
CA VAL A 42 -4.76 -19.25 20.40
C VAL A 42 -4.62 -18.15 21.45
N GLU A 43 -3.80 -18.37 22.47
CA GLU A 43 -3.53 -17.40 23.53
C GLU A 43 -2.84 -16.15 22.98
N GLY A 44 -1.89 -16.32 22.05
CA GLY A 44 -1.22 -15.23 21.37
C GLY A 44 -2.19 -14.38 20.54
N SER A 45 -3.14 -15.02 19.85
CA SER A 45 -4.23 -14.35 19.13
C SER A 45 -5.12 -13.53 20.07
N LEU A 46 -5.59 -14.13 21.16
CA LEU A 46 -6.45 -13.45 22.14
C LEU A 46 -5.75 -12.24 22.77
N ARG A 47 -4.49 -12.41 23.18
CA ARG A 47 -3.68 -11.32 23.74
C ARG A 47 -3.50 -10.18 22.73
N TYR A 48 -3.16 -10.51 21.49
CA TYR A 48 -2.96 -9.54 20.42
C TYR A 48 -4.18 -8.62 20.24
N TRP A 49 -5.38 -9.22 20.12
CA TRP A 49 -6.62 -8.48 19.94
C TRP A 49 -7.03 -7.71 21.20
N TYR A 50 -6.85 -8.30 22.38
CA TYR A 50 -7.18 -7.64 23.65
C TYR A 50 -6.36 -6.37 23.89
N GLU A 51 -5.06 -6.39 23.59
CA GLU A 51 -4.19 -5.23 23.73
C GLU A 51 -4.56 -4.12 22.76
N ARG A 52 -4.89 -4.47 21.52
CA ARG A 52 -5.19 -3.52 20.43
C ARG A 52 -6.63 -2.98 20.45
N ASN A 53 -7.53 -3.58 21.23
CA ASN A 53 -8.85 -3.04 21.46
C ASN A 53 -8.83 -1.78 22.36
N LYS A 54 -7.76 -1.58 23.13
CA LYS A 54 -7.65 -0.48 24.12
C LYS A 54 -7.38 0.91 23.51
N VAL A 55 -7.64 1.11 22.22
CA VAL A 55 -7.38 2.37 21.53
C VAL A 55 -8.45 3.40 21.90
N SER A 56 -8.01 4.59 22.34
CA SER A 56 -8.90 5.67 22.79
C SER A 56 -9.39 6.53 21.63
N LEU A 57 -10.70 6.73 21.54
CA LEU A 57 -11.34 7.65 20.59
C LEU A 57 -10.86 9.10 20.76
N LEU A 58 -10.48 9.52 21.97
CA LEU A 58 -10.01 10.88 22.20
C LEU A 58 -8.66 11.12 21.55
N VAL A 59 -7.79 10.10 21.55
CA VAL A 59 -6.45 10.15 20.92
C VAL A 59 -6.57 10.27 19.40
N SER A 60 -7.57 9.63 18.78
CA SER A 60 -7.76 9.75 17.32
C SER A 60 -8.20 11.15 16.90
N LYS A 61 -8.96 11.86 17.74
CA LYS A 61 -9.39 13.25 17.46
C LYS A 61 -8.25 14.27 17.52
N THR A 62 -7.16 13.94 18.21
CA THR A 62 -5.98 14.81 18.34
C THR A 62 -4.89 14.50 17.32
N ALA A 63 -5.13 13.57 16.39
CA ALA A 63 -4.14 13.21 15.37
C ALA A 63 -3.87 14.38 14.42
N VAL A 64 -2.61 14.78 14.34
CA VAL A 64 -2.12 15.84 13.44
C VAL A 64 -1.52 15.20 12.18
N TRP A 65 -1.73 15.83 11.03
CA TRP A 65 -1.28 15.37 9.71
C TRP A 65 -0.14 16.24 9.17
N ASP A 66 0.92 16.38 9.96
CA ASP A 66 2.15 17.10 9.68
C ASP A 66 3.32 16.13 9.42
N ASP A 67 4.55 16.65 9.29
CA ASP A 67 5.74 15.82 9.04
C ASP A 67 6.02 14.83 10.18
N ASP A 68 5.62 15.16 11.42
CA ASP A 68 5.70 14.26 12.58
C ASP A 68 4.73 13.07 12.48
N ALA A 69 3.71 13.16 11.63
CA ALA A 69 2.79 12.05 11.36
C ALA A 69 3.51 10.86 10.71
N VAL A 70 4.62 11.10 10.00
CA VAL A 70 5.41 10.05 9.33
C VAL A 70 6.04 9.13 10.36
N ALA A 71 6.71 9.69 11.37
CA ALA A 71 7.31 8.93 12.45
C ALA A 71 6.23 8.14 13.22
N LYS A 72 5.11 8.79 13.55
CA LYS A 72 3.97 8.14 14.23
C LYS A 72 3.35 7.02 13.40
N ALA A 73 3.30 7.16 12.08
CA ALA A 73 2.79 6.11 11.19
C ALA A 73 3.72 4.89 11.16
N LEU A 74 5.04 5.11 11.16
CA LEU A 74 6.03 4.04 11.25
C LEU A 74 5.96 3.33 12.62
N ASP A 75 5.86 4.07 13.72
CA ASP A 75 5.67 3.51 15.06
C ASP A 75 4.37 2.69 15.14
N CYS A 76 3.30 3.20 14.53
CA CYS A 76 2.03 2.48 14.45
C CYS A 76 2.19 1.18 13.67
N ALA A 77 2.81 1.20 12.49
CA ALA A 77 3.05 0.00 11.69
C ALA A 77 3.90 -1.03 12.46
N ALA A 78 4.96 -0.58 13.15
CA ALA A 78 5.78 -1.43 14.01
C ALA A 78 4.97 -2.04 15.17
N TYR A 79 4.10 -1.23 15.80
CA TYR A 79 3.20 -1.70 16.86
C TYR A 79 2.22 -2.76 16.36
N TRP A 80 1.64 -2.62 15.17
CA TRP A 80 0.69 -3.59 14.62
C TRP A 80 1.32 -4.95 14.31
N VAL A 81 2.60 -4.99 13.97
CA VAL A 81 3.31 -6.26 13.70
C VAL A 81 4.06 -6.81 14.92
N LYS A 82 4.07 -6.08 16.03
CA LYS A 82 4.79 -6.49 17.24
C LYS A 82 4.29 -7.84 17.74
N ASP A 83 5.24 -8.73 18.03
CA ASP A 83 5.04 -10.09 18.54
C ASP A 83 4.25 -11.01 17.59
N LEU A 84 4.26 -10.72 16.28
CA LEU A 84 3.71 -11.58 15.22
C LEU A 84 4.83 -12.31 14.47
N PRO A 85 5.07 -13.61 14.70
CA PRO A 85 6.21 -14.32 14.11
C PRO A 85 6.11 -14.51 12.59
N PHE A 86 4.90 -14.49 12.05
CA PHE A 86 4.63 -14.74 10.62
C PHE A 86 4.32 -13.47 9.83
N VAL A 87 4.43 -12.29 10.45
CA VAL A 87 4.11 -11.01 9.83
C VAL A 87 5.34 -10.13 9.84
N LYS A 88 5.71 -9.62 8.66
CA LYS A 88 6.80 -8.66 8.51
C LYS A 88 6.23 -7.35 7.98
N SER A 89 6.48 -6.26 8.70
CA SER A 89 6.16 -4.93 8.19
C SER A 89 7.11 -4.59 7.03
N LEU A 90 6.54 -4.05 5.97
CA LEU A 90 7.26 -3.45 4.85
C LEU A 90 7.29 -1.92 4.95
N SER A 91 6.79 -1.37 6.07
CA SER A 91 6.77 0.07 6.30
C SER A 91 8.18 0.62 6.48
N GLY A 92 8.52 1.66 5.74
CA GLY A 92 9.81 2.30 5.82
C GLY A 92 10.05 3.25 4.67
N THR A 93 11.31 3.35 4.28
CA THR A 93 11.75 4.22 3.19
C THR A 93 11.95 3.39 1.93
N TRP A 94 11.32 3.82 0.84
CA TRP A 94 11.37 3.15 -0.45
C TRP A 94 11.97 4.06 -1.51
N LYS A 95 12.70 3.45 -2.45
CA LYS A 95 13.14 4.14 -3.66
C LYS A 95 11.93 4.44 -4.53
N PHE A 96 11.81 5.69 -4.95
CA PHE A 96 10.65 6.17 -5.70
C PHE A 96 11.06 7.10 -6.83
N PHE A 97 10.39 6.92 -7.97
CA PHE A 97 10.54 7.74 -9.15
C PHE A 97 9.18 8.28 -9.61
N LEU A 98 9.09 9.60 -9.76
CA LEU A 98 7.88 10.25 -10.25
C LEU A 98 8.00 10.52 -11.76
N ALA A 99 7.30 9.71 -12.55
CA ALA A 99 7.18 9.90 -13.99
C ALA A 99 6.07 10.91 -14.32
N SER A 100 6.21 11.67 -15.41
CA SER A 100 5.19 12.63 -15.86
C SER A 100 3.98 11.95 -16.53
N SER A 101 4.21 10.76 -17.08
CA SER A 101 3.20 9.87 -17.67
C SER A 101 3.66 8.40 -17.57
N PRO A 102 2.75 7.41 -17.69
CA PRO A 102 3.14 5.99 -17.67
C PRO A 102 4.20 5.62 -18.71
N VAL A 103 4.16 6.25 -19.89
CA VAL A 103 5.11 6.01 -20.99
C VAL A 103 6.52 6.53 -20.68
N SER A 104 6.63 7.54 -19.82
CA SER A 104 7.93 8.08 -19.38
C SER A 104 8.59 7.29 -18.24
N THR A 105 8.00 6.16 -17.83
CA THR A 105 8.58 5.30 -16.80
C THR A 105 9.79 4.55 -17.38
N PRO A 106 10.93 4.47 -16.66
CA PRO A 106 12.08 3.70 -17.11
C PRO A 106 11.69 2.25 -17.46
N SER A 107 12.18 1.73 -18.59
CA SER A 107 11.95 0.33 -18.98
C SER A 107 12.63 -0.63 -18.01
N GLU A 108 12.03 -1.81 -17.78
CA GLU A 108 12.57 -2.87 -16.92
C GLU A 108 12.87 -2.44 -15.46
N PHE A 109 12.24 -1.38 -14.95
CA PHE A 109 12.45 -0.91 -13.56
C PHE A 109 12.05 -1.93 -12.48
N TYR A 110 11.27 -2.94 -12.87
CA TYR A 110 10.85 -4.05 -12.00
C TYR A 110 11.91 -5.16 -11.87
N ASP A 111 12.97 -5.13 -12.70
CA ASP A 111 14.02 -6.14 -12.68
C ASP A 111 14.98 -5.89 -11.52
N SER A 112 15.41 -6.97 -10.85
CA SER A 112 16.37 -6.90 -9.74
C SER A 112 17.75 -6.33 -10.09
N SER A 113 18.10 -6.33 -11.38
CA SER A 113 19.37 -5.79 -11.90
C SER A 113 19.30 -4.29 -12.23
N PHE A 114 18.10 -3.70 -12.21
CA PHE A 114 17.90 -2.29 -12.50
C PHE A 114 18.62 -1.39 -11.48
N GLN A 115 19.29 -0.35 -11.96
CA GLN A 115 20.03 0.58 -11.12
C GLN A 115 19.13 1.74 -10.69
N ASP A 116 18.70 1.73 -9.42
CA ASP A 116 17.82 2.74 -8.82
C ASP A 116 18.55 3.69 -7.85
N ALA A 117 19.90 3.68 -7.84
CA ALA A 117 20.71 4.46 -6.92
C ALA A 117 20.43 5.98 -7.00
N SER A 118 20.09 6.47 -8.18
CA SER A 118 19.76 7.87 -8.44
C SER A 118 18.34 8.27 -7.99
N TRP A 119 17.51 7.31 -7.58
CA TRP A 119 16.13 7.58 -7.17
C TRP A 119 16.09 8.16 -5.76
N ALA A 120 15.13 9.06 -5.56
CA ALA A 120 14.85 9.62 -4.26
C ALA A 120 14.26 8.54 -3.34
N SER A 121 14.54 8.68 -2.05
CA SER A 121 14.03 7.82 -1.00
C SER A 121 12.86 8.52 -0.32
N ILE A 122 11.65 7.94 -0.39
CA ILE A 122 10.45 8.50 0.26
C ILE A 122 9.98 7.57 1.39
N PRO A 123 9.51 8.09 2.52
CA PRO A 123 8.84 7.26 3.53
C PRO A 123 7.45 6.82 3.05
N ASP A 124 6.97 5.66 3.48
CA ASP A 124 5.66 5.10 3.07
C ASP A 124 4.45 5.98 3.42
N ALA A 125 4.60 6.97 4.30
CA ALA A 125 3.54 7.91 4.68
C ALA A 125 3.25 9.03 3.64
N TRP A 126 3.98 9.09 2.52
CA TRP A 126 4.11 10.30 1.69
C TRP A 126 3.29 10.34 0.39
N ILE A 127 2.14 9.66 0.30
CA ILE A 127 1.18 9.93 -0.81
C ILE A 127 0.73 11.41 -0.85
N ARG A 128 1.08 12.25 0.14
CA ARG A 128 0.79 13.69 0.14
C ARG A 128 1.70 14.58 -0.72
N GLN A 129 3.02 14.38 -0.82
CA GLN A 129 3.87 15.35 -1.53
C GLN A 129 3.67 15.34 -3.06
N ALA A 130 3.39 14.16 -3.65
CA ALA A 130 3.17 14.04 -5.08
C ALA A 130 1.74 14.39 -5.53
N TYR A 131 0.73 14.24 -4.66
CA TYR A 131 -0.68 14.44 -5.04
C TYR A 131 -1.32 15.74 -4.52
N LEU A 132 -0.88 16.33 -3.40
CA LEU A 132 -1.53 17.55 -2.90
C LEU A 132 -1.14 18.81 -3.68
N TYR A 133 0.05 18.87 -4.30
CA TYR A 133 0.40 20.02 -5.13
C TYR A 133 -0.31 20.06 -6.49
N LYS A 134 -0.95 18.97 -6.93
CA LYS A 134 -1.70 18.92 -8.21
C LYS A 134 -3.22 18.97 -8.05
N CYS A 135 -3.75 18.76 -6.84
CA CYS A 135 -5.19 18.78 -6.56
C CYS A 135 -5.64 19.99 -5.73
N ARG A 136 -5.06 21.19 -5.97
CA ARG A 136 -5.71 22.43 -5.52
C ARG A 136 -6.92 22.69 -6.41
N ILE A 137 -8.06 22.14 -6.03
CA ILE A 137 -9.37 22.57 -6.55
C ILE A 137 -9.44 24.08 -6.28
N PRO A 138 -9.57 24.95 -7.29
CA PRO A 138 -9.80 26.36 -7.06
C PRO A 138 -11.21 26.49 -6.48
N ILE A 139 -11.29 26.73 -5.17
CA ILE A 139 -12.50 27.25 -4.56
C ILE A 139 -12.59 28.68 -5.08
N SER A 140 -13.40 28.90 -6.12
CA SER A 140 -13.78 30.23 -6.56
C SER A 140 -14.68 30.82 -5.47
N SER A 141 -14.25 31.95 -4.94
CA SER A 141 -15.05 32.86 -4.11
C SER A 141 -15.98 33.70 -4.97
#